data_AF-A0A949Y1D9-F1
#
_entry.id   AF-A0A949Y1D9-F1
#
_cell.length_a   1.000
_cell.length_b   1.000
_cell.length_c   1.000
_cell.angle_alpha   90.00
_cell.angle_beta   90.00
_cell.angle_gamma   90.00
#
_symmetry.space_group_name_H-M   'P 1'
#
loop_
_entity.id
_entity.type
_entity.pdbx_description
1 polymer ?
#
loop_
_entity_poly.entity_id
_entity_poly.type
_entity_poly.pdbx_seq_one_letter_code
_entity_poly.pdbx_strand_id
1 'polypeptide(L)'
;MSHAHRRPALVLGLLLAGASVAPAAPGDPPPHDLQAMAEARYRAALNQFEESWTYYRQARSDPFLVYAWSRLVLESQRDLSDEKANQVAALEAHRERMERLEKLVKKVRRLGFGRSIEVGAVNYYLLEAEYWIAQAKSS
;
A
#
# COMPACT_ATOMS: atom_id res chain seq x y z
N MET A 1 20.67 -71.11 -3.91
CA MET A 1 19.94 -70.33 -2.88
C MET A 1 19.13 -69.27 -3.64
N SER A 2 17.95 -69.58 -4.19
CA SER A 2 16.63 -69.78 -3.54
C SER A 2 15.97 -68.48 -3.07
N HIS A 3 14.83 -68.15 -3.71
CA HIS A 3 13.63 -67.41 -3.29
C HIS A 3 13.78 -66.10 -2.48
N ALA A 4 13.29 -64.93 -2.93
CA ALA A 4 11.90 -64.46 -3.17
C ALA A 4 11.40 -63.51 -2.05
N HIS A 5 10.36 -62.72 -2.38
CA HIS A 5 9.45 -61.94 -1.50
C HIS A 5 9.93 -60.54 -1.07
N ARG A 6 9.13 -59.48 -0.89
CA ARG A 6 7.73 -59.07 -1.15
C ARG A 6 7.70 -57.55 -0.80
N ARG A 7 6.91 -56.71 -1.48
CA ARG A 7 6.55 -55.33 -1.02
C ARG A 7 5.56 -55.44 0.17
N PRO A 8 5.45 -54.47 1.13
CA PRO A 8 4.59 -53.28 0.95
C PRO A 8 4.98 -51.99 1.74
N ALA A 9 4.15 -50.96 1.52
CA ALA A 9 4.13 -49.56 1.96
C ALA A 9 4.46 -49.17 3.42
N LEU A 10 4.90 -47.92 3.62
CA LEU A 10 4.38 -47.06 4.69
C LEU A 10 4.31 -45.59 4.24
N VAL A 11 3.10 -45.03 4.31
CA VAL A 11 2.73 -43.61 4.22
C VAL A 11 2.68 -43.06 5.64
N LEU A 12 3.29 -41.90 5.90
CA LEU A 12 2.94 -40.89 6.94
C LEU A 12 4.09 -39.86 6.94
N GLY A 13 3.96 -38.56 6.71
CA GLY A 13 2.84 -37.66 6.98
C GLY A 13 3.14 -36.86 8.25
N LEU A 14 3.52 -35.58 8.13
CA LEU A 14 3.29 -34.49 9.10
C LEU A 14 3.81 -33.18 8.47
N LEU A 15 2.95 -32.44 7.76
CA LEU A 15 2.24 -31.25 8.24
C LEU A 15 3.15 -30.06 8.61
N LEU A 16 3.56 -29.29 7.60
CA LEU A 16 3.75 -27.84 7.77
C LEU A 16 2.51 -27.12 7.22
N ALA A 17 1.48 -27.02 8.05
CA ALA A 17 0.42 -26.03 7.85
C ALA A 17 0.87 -24.70 8.44
N GLY A 18 1.90 -24.11 7.84
CA GLY A 18 2.13 -22.67 7.96
C GLY A 18 1.29 -22.01 6.88
N ALA A 19 0.18 -21.36 7.24
CA ALA A 19 -0.57 -20.52 6.32
C ALA A 19 0.33 -19.36 5.90
N SER A 20 1.16 -19.61 4.88
CA SER A 20 1.92 -18.58 4.20
C SER A 20 0.88 -17.82 3.39
N VAL A 21 0.40 -16.70 3.93
CA VAL A 21 -0.43 -15.77 3.17
C VAL A 21 0.52 -15.04 2.23
N ALA A 22 0.93 -15.72 1.17
CA ALA A 22 1.65 -15.12 0.07
C ALA A 22 0.77 -13.99 -0.49
N PRO A 23 1.34 -12.81 -0.80
CA PRO A 23 0.59 -11.78 -1.51
C PRO A 23 0.05 -12.38 -2.82
N ALA A 24 -1.23 -12.14 -3.10
CA ALA A 24 -1.86 -12.60 -4.34
C ALA A 24 -1.06 -12.08 -5.54
N ALA A 25 -0.78 -12.95 -6.50
CA ALA A 25 -0.06 -12.58 -7.71
C ALA A 25 -0.96 -11.70 -8.60
N PRO A 26 -0.40 -10.82 -9.43
CA PRO A 26 -1.17 -10.11 -10.43
C PRO A 26 -1.91 -11.12 -11.34
N GLY A 27 -3.24 -11.15 -11.27
CA GLY A 27 -4.08 -12.05 -12.08
C GLY A 27 -4.85 -13.12 -11.30
N ASP A 28 -4.62 -13.28 -9.99
CA ASP A 28 -5.47 -14.14 -9.16
C ASP A 28 -6.90 -13.58 -9.08
N PRO A 29 -7.95 -14.45 -9.03
CA PRO A 29 -9.31 -13.99 -8.84
C PRO A 29 -9.44 -13.26 -7.50
N PRO A 30 -10.27 -12.19 -7.42
CA PRO A 30 -10.43 -11.44 -6.20
C PRO A 30 -11.03 -12.31 -5.09
N PRO A 31 -10.69 -12.05 -3.81
CA PRO A 31 -11.35 -12.72 -2.69
C PRO A 31 -12.87 -12.52 -2.71
N HIS A 32 -13.61 -13.46 -2.11
CA HIS A 32 -15.07 -13.40 -2.02
C HIS A 32 -15.59 -12.81 -0.70
N ASP A 33 -14.75 -12.70 0.32
CA ASP A 33 -15.07 -12.10 1.62
C ASP A 33 -14.76 -10.59 1.62
N LEU A 34 -15.66 -9.76 2.16
CA LEU A 34 -15.52 -8.30 2.12
C LEU A 34 -14.26 -7.80 2.83
N GLN A 35 -13.92 -8.38 3.99
CA GLN A 35 -12.71 -7.98 4.72
C GLN A 35 -11.45 -8.35 3.93
N ALA A 36 -11.43 -9.56 3.35
CA ALA A 36 -10.35 -10.01 2.48
C ALA A 36 -10.22 -9.14 1.21
N MET A 37 -11.35 -8.68 0.64
CA MET A 37 -11.36 -7.74 -0.49
C MET A 37 -10.79 -6.37 -0.10
N ALA A 38 -11.16 -5.84 1.07
CA ALA A 38 -10.64 -4.57 1.57
C ALA A 38 -9.13 -4.64 1.82
N GLU A 39 -8.64 -5.71 2.46
CA GLU A 39 -7.21 -5.96 2.66
C GLU A 39 -6.45 -6.08 1.34
N ALA A 40 -7.00 -6.82 0.37
CA ALA A 40 -6.41 -6.94 -0.96
C ALA A 40 -6.35 -5.58 -1.68
N ARG A 41 -7.40 -4.77 -1.60
CA ARG A 41 -7.46 -3.41 -2.16
C ARG A 41 -6.38 -2.51 -1.52
N TYR A 42 -6.26 -2.54 -0.20
CA TYR A 42 -5.26 -1.77 0.55
C TYR A 42 -3.83 -2.16 0.14
N ARG A 43 -3.53 -3.47 0.13
CA ARG A 43 -2.21 -3.98 -0.28
C ARG A 43 -1.86 -3.59 -1.71
N ALA A 44 -2.80 -3.72 -2.64
CA ALA A 44 -2.59 -3.34 -4.03
C ALA A 44 -2.28 -1.84 -4.17
N ALA A 45 -3.06 -0.98 -3.50
CA ALA A 45 -2.81 0.46 -3.50
C ALA A 45 -1.46 0.80 -2.87
N LEU A 46 -1.09 0.15 -1.76
CA LEU A 46 0.18 0.40 -1.07
C LEU A 46 1.39 0.01 -1.92
N ASN A 47 1.35 -1.18 -2.54
CA ASN A 47 2.40 -1.63 -3.44
C ASN A 47 2.58 -0.64 -4.61
N GLN A 48 1.48 -0.20 -5.21
CA GLN A 48 1.53 0.74 -6.33
C GLN A 48 2.00 2.13 -5.90
N PHE A 49 1.67 2.57 -4.67
CA PHE A 49 2.24 3.78 -4.09
C PHE A 49 3.77 3.68 -3.97
N GLU A 50 4.29 2.59 -3.41
CA GLU A 50 5.75 2.40 -3.24
C GLU A 50 6.50 2.37 -4.59
N GLU A 51 5.90 1.75 -5.61
CA GLU A 51 6.41 1.79 -6.98
C GLU A 51 6.41 3.23 -7.53
N SER A 52 5.28 3.95 -7.43
CA SER A 52 5.20 5.33 -7.90
C SER A 52 6.20 6.25 -7.18
N TRP A 53 6.39 6.06 -5.88
CA TRP A 53 7.38 6.77 -5.08
C TRP A 53 8.81 6.47 -5.55
N THR A 54 9.12 5.21 -5.83
CA THR A 54 10.41 4.79 -6.35
C THR A 54 10.69 5.37 -7.74
N TYR A 55 9.71 5.31 -8.65
CA TYR A 55 9.84 5.90 -9.98
C TYR A 55 10.01 7.41 -9.93
N TYR A 56 9.29 8.11 -9.05
CA TYR A 56 9.45 9.55 -8.89
C TYR A 56 10.83 9.92 -8.35
N ARG A 57 11.34 9.20 -7.33
CA ARG A 57 12.70 9.40 -6.80
C ARG A 57 13.79 9.17 -7.85
N GLN A 58 13.55 8.30 -8.82
CA GLN A 58 14.43 8.03 -9.95
C GLN A 58 14.24 8.99 -11.13
N ALA A 59 13.39 10.02 -11.00
CA ALA A 59 13.02 10.94 -12.09
C ALA A 59 12.42 10.24 -13.32
N ARG A 60 11.73 9.10 -13.13
CA ARG A 60 11.07 8.31 -14.18
C ARG A 60 9.57 8.54 -14.29
N SER A 61 9.03 9.40 -13.43
CA SER A 61 7.61 9.78 -13.41
C SER A 61 7.48 11.18 -12.80
N ASP A 62 6.28 11.74 -12.85
CA ASP A 62 5.93 13.01 -12.21
C ASP A 62 5.23 12.77 -10.85
N PRO A 63 5.13 13.78 -9.97
CA PRO A 63 4.62 13.59 -8.62
C PRO A 63 3.11 13.31 -8.55
N PHE A 64 2.34 13.48 -9.64
CA PHE A 64 0.92 13.15 -9.71
C PHE A 64 0.63 11.73 -9.28
N LEU A 65 1.38 10.78 -9.82
CA LEU A 65 1.18 9.37 -9.47
C LEU A 65 1.39 9.14 -7.98
N VAL A 66 2.35 9.82 -7.36
CA VAL A 66 2.65 9.62 -5.94
C VAL A 66 1.51 10.10 -5.05
N TYR A 67 0.98 11.32 -5.27
CA TYR A 67 -0.13 11.81 -4.44
C TYR A 67 -1.45 11.12 -4.74
N ALA A 68 -1.70 10.76 -6.00
CA ALA A 68 -2.90 10.00 -6.38
C ALA A 68 -2.92 8.63 -5.69
N TRP A 69 -1.82 7.87 -5.77
CA TRP A 69 -1.73 6.58 -5.10
C TRP A 69 -1.71 6.70 -3.57
N SER A 70 -1.09 7.73 -3.00
CA SER A 70 -1.15 7.96 -1.55
C SER A 70 -2.60 8.19 -1.06
N ARG A 71 -3.44 8.84 -1.85
CA ARG A 71 -4.86 9.02 -1.54
C ARG A 71 -5.65 7.72 -1.68
N LEU A 72 -5.37 6.91 -2.70
CA LEU A 72 -5.98 5.57 -2.84
C LEU A 72 -5.58 4.63 -1.69
N VAL A 73 -4.34 4.72 -1.19
CA VAL A 73 -3.91 4.02 0.03
C VAL A 73 -4.72 4.48 1.23
N LEU A 74 -4.92 5.80 1.41
CA LEU A 74 -5.76 6.31 2.49
C LEU A 74 -7.19 5.75 2.42
N GLU A 75 -7.84 5.87 1.26
CA GLU A 75 -9.22 5.45 1.07
C GLU A 75 -9.38 3.95 1.35
N SER A 76 -8.51 3.12 0.78
CA SER A 76 -8.55 1.67 0.99
C SER A 76 -8.15 1.24 2.41
N GLN A 77 -7.25 1.95 3.09
CA GLN A 77 -6.92 1.67 4.48
C GLN A 77 -8.11 1.95 5.43
N ARG A 78 -8.90 2.98 5.12
CA ARG A 78 -10.10 3.32 5.89
C ARG A 78 -11.21 2.27 5.74
N ASP A 79 -11.24 1.52 4.65
CA ASP A 79 -12.18 0.40 4.48
C ASP A 79 -11.89 -0.79 5.41
N LEU A 80 -10.69 -0.86 6.01
CA LEU A 80 -10.30 -2.00 6.87
C LEU A 80 -10.95 -1.97 8.25
N SER A 81 -11.42 -0.80 8.71
CA SER A 81 -11.94 -0.61 10.06
C SER A 81 -12.67 0.72 10.21
N ASP A 82 -13.88 0.69 10.77
CA ASP A 82 -14.64 1.90 11.14
C ASP A 82 -14.19 2.55 12.47
N GLU A 83 -13.28 1.92 13.21
CA GLU A 83 -12.78 2.49 14.47
C GLU A 83 -12.11 3.85 14.25
N LYS A 84 -12.56 4.86 15.00
CA LYS A 84 -12.06 6.24 14.92
C LYS A 84 -10.52 6.33 15.01
N ALA A 85 -9.89 5.53 15.88
CA ALA A 85 -8.44 5.51 16.01
C ALA A 85 -7.74 5.07 14.71
N ASN A 86 -8.26 4.04 14.05
CA ASN A 86 -7.71 3.53 12.78
C ASN A 86 -7.96 4.52 11.63
N GLN A 87 -9.11 5.20 11.63
CA GLN A 87 -9.40 6.27 10.67
C GLN A 87 -8.41 7.43 10.79
N VAL A 88 -8.11 7.88 12.03
CA VAL A 88 -7.12 8.94 12.28
C VAL A 88 -5.71 8.48 11.89
N ALA A 89 -5.34 7.24 12.22
CA ALA A 89 -4.03 6.69 11.86
C ALA A 89 -3.81 6.62 10.34
N ALA A 90 -4.83 6.24 9.57
CA ALA A 90 -4.76 6.24 8.11
C ALA A 90 -4.52 7.65 7.53
N LEU A 91 -5.21 8.65 8.09
CA LEU A 91 -5.05 10.06 7.72
C LEU A 91 -3.64 10.59 8.04
N GLU A 92 -3.11 10.27 9.23
CA GLU A 92 -1.75 10.64 9.64
C GLU A 92 -0.69 10.00 8.73
N ALA A 93 -0.87 8.73 8.35
CA ALA A 93 0.01 8.05 7.39
C ALA A 93 -0.02 8.72 6.00
N HIS A 94 -1.19 9.16 5.53
CA HIS A 94 -1.31 9.93 4.29
C HIS A 94 -0.59 11.28 4.36
N ARG A 95 -0.78 12.02 5.46
CA ARG A 95 -0.08 13.29 5.73
C ARG A 95 1.44 13.10 5.68
N GLU A 96 1.97 12.06 6.33
CA GLU A 96 3.41 11.78 6.33
C GLU A 96 3.94 11.48 4.91
N ARG A 97 3.19 10.72 4.09
CA ARG A 97 3.53 10.51 2.67
C ARG A 97 3.57 11.84 1.91
N MET A 98 2.62 12.75 2.15
CA MET A 98 2.57 14.07 1.50
C MET A 98 3.68 15.01 1.96
N GLU A 99 4.04 15.03 3.25
CA GLU A 99 5.19 15.80 3.74
C GLU A 99 6.51 15.34 3.10
N ARG A 100 6.71 14.02 2.96
CA ARG A 100 7.89 13.46 2.30
C ARG A 100 7.94 13.86 0.82
N LEU A 101 6.82 13.77 0.12
CA LEU A 101 6.71 14.19 -1.26
C LEU A 101 6.94 15.70 -1.42
N GLU A 102 6.38 16.52 -0.53
CA GLU A 102 6.51 17.98 -0.58
C GLU A 102 7.97 18.41 -0.45
N LYS A 103 8.70 17.82 0.52
CA LYS A 103 10.14 18.03 0.71
C LYS A 103 10.92 17.70 -0.57
N LEU A 104 10.59 16.59 -1.22
CA LEU A 104 11.26 16.16 -2.44
C LEU A 104 10.95 17.08 -3.63
N VAL A 105 9.68 17.39 -3.89
CA VAL A 105 9.28 18.28 -5.00
C VAL A 105 9.88 19.67 -4.83
N LYS A 106 9.86 20.24 -3.62
CA LYS A 106 10.53 21.52 -3.33
C LYS A 106 12.04 21.45 -3.61
N LYS A 107 12.71 20.35 -3.24
CA LYS A 107 14.13 20.14 -3.54
C LYS A 107 14.38 20.04 -5.05
N VAL A 108 13.61 19.24 -5.78
CA VAL A 108 13.72 19.06 -7.24
C VAL A 108 13.51 20.39 -7.97
N ARG A 109 12.50 21.19 -7.57
CA ARG A 109 12.28 22.53 -8.10
C ARG A 109 13.45 23.48 -7.82
N ARG A 110 13.99 23.48 -6.59
CA ARG A 110 15.14 24.33 -6.23
C ARG A 110 16.38 24.02 -7.07
N LEU A 111 16.52 22.77 -7.52
CA LEU A 111 17.61 22.33 -8.40
C LEU A 111 17.33 22.63 -9.90
N GLY A 112 16.19 23.24 -10.24
CA GLY A 112 15.85 23.63 -11.61
C GLY A 112 15.12 22.56 -12.44
N PHE A 113 14.82 21.39 -11.86
CA PHE A 113 14.21 20.27 -12.59
C PHE A 113 12.69 20.14 -12.39
N GLY A 114 12.11 20.86 -11.43
CA GLY A 114 10.69 20.78 -11.07
C GLY A 114 9.89 22.02 -11.45
N ARG A 115 8.58 21.85 -11.62
CA ARG A 115 7.64 22.94 -11.97
C ARG A 115 6.95 23.48 -10.73
N SER A 116 6.56 24.76 -10.74
CA SER A 116 5.80 25.36 -9.62
C SER A 116 4.44 24.69 -9.41
N ILE A 117 3.79 24.24 -10.48
CA ILE A 117 2.51 23.53 -10.43
C ILE A 117 2.58 22.24 -9.60
N GLU A 118 3.72 21.55 -9.62
CA GLU A 118 3.94 20.33 -8.86
C GLU A 118 4.01 20.61 -7.35
N VAL A 119 4.67 21.72 -6.96
CA VAL A 119 4.69 22.16 -5.56
C VAL A 119 3.27 22.53 -5.10
N GLY A 120 2.53 23.27 -5.93
CA GLY A 120 1.15 23.66 -5.62
C GLY A 120 0.22 22.45 -5.43
N ALA A 121 0.32 21.46 -6.32
CA ALA A 121 -0.48 20.23 -6.22
C ALA A 121 -0.19 19.46 -4.93
N VAL A 122 1.09 19.25 -4.60
CA VAL A 122 1.44 18.51 -3.36
C VAL A 122 1.04 19.28 -2.11
N ASN A 123 1.16 20.61 -2.11
CA ASN A 123 0.69 21.43 -1.01
C ASN A 123 -0.82 21.30 -0.78
N TYR A 124 -1.63 21.19 -1.85
CA TYR A 124 -3.06 20.92 -1.73
C TYR A 124 -3.34 19.62 -0.99
N TYR A 125 -2.72 18.50 -1.40
CA TYR A 125 -2.94 17.20 -0.76
C TYR A 125 -2.41 17.15 0.69
N LEU A 126 -1.36 17.89 1.01
CA LEU A 126 -0.90 18.03 2.39
C LEU A 126 -1.93 18.76 3.25
N LEU A 127 -2.46 19.90 2.77
CA LEU A 127 -3.50 20.66 3.48
C LEU A 127 -4.81 19.87 3.61
N GLU A 128 -5.17 19.09 2.59
CA GLU A 128 -6.32 18.19 2.62
C GLU A 128 -6.17 17.15 3.75
N ALA A 129 -4.99 16.53 3.86
CA ALA A 129 -4.69 15.59 4.94
C ALA A 129 -4.83 16.24 6.33
N GLU A 130 -4.29 17.44 6.50
CA GLU A 130 -4.37 18.18 7.76
C GLU A 130 -5.80 18.57 8.12
N TYR A 131 -6.57 19.03 7.13
CA TYR A 131 -8.00 19.34 7.29
C TYR A 131 -8.78 18.11 7.75
N TRP A 132 -8.60 16.96 7.12
CA TRP A 132 -9.29 15.74 7.49
C TRP A 132 -8.88 15.20 8.87
N ILE A 133 -7.60 15.31 9.25
CA ILE A 133 -7.15 14.96 10.62
C ILE A 133 -7.86 15.85 11.64
N ALA A 134 -7.91 17.16 11.41
CA ALA A 134 -8.59 18.09 12.30
C ALA A 134 -10.09 17.74 12.42
N GLN A 135 -10.75 17.50 11.29
CA GLN A 135 -12.16 17.10 11.26
C GLN A 135 -12.41 15.80 12.02
N ALA A 136 -11.58 14.77 11.81
CA ALA A 136 -11.72 13.47 12.47
C ALA A 136 -11.47 13.57 13.99
N LYS A 137 -10.59 14.48 14.44
CA LYS A 137 -10.32 14.69 15.87
C LYS A 137 -11.44 15.49 16.55
N SER A 138 -12.12 16.38 15.82
CA SER A 138 -13.22 17.22 16.32
C SER A 138 -14.60 16.57 16.30
N SER A 139 -14.77 15.45 15.59
CA SER A 139 -16.02 14.67 15.53
C SER A 139 -16.10 13.70 16.70
#